data_AF-A0A645BV14-F1
#
_entry.id   AF-A0A645BV14-F1
#
_cell.length_a   1.000
_cell.length_b   1.000
_cell.length_c   1.000
_cell.angle_alpha   90.00
_cell.angle_beta   90.00
_cell.angle_gamma   90.00
#
_symmetry.space_group_name_H-M   'P 1'
#
loop_
_entity.id
_entity.type
_entity.pdbx_description
1 polymer ?
#
loop_
_entity_poly.entity_id
_entity_poly.type
_entity_poly.pdbx_seq_one_letter_code
_entity_poly.pdbx_strand_id
1 'polypeptide(L)'
;MKDNRINLVIKSLLWGIVWLGFAALIGFIITKVTSYKNFENVLFIEGVILVFVGIFASISGDPMALSMQGAGQNSGQYATNANLEITKMEREKSNRKLNISLAVSTFSLILGGLFSAGITFII
;
A
#
# COMPACT_ATOMS: atom_id res chain seq x y z
N MET A 1 1.18 4.58 -24.98
CA MET A 1 1.14 4.87 -23.52
C MET A 1 -0.18 4.45 -22.85
N LYS A 2 -1.34 4.54 -23.52
CA LYS A 2 -2.66 4.18 -22.95
C LYS A 2 -2.76 2.69 -22.58
N ASP A 3 -2.24 1.80 -23.44
CA ASP A 3 -2.37 0.34 -23.27
C ASP A 3 -1.62 -0.19 -22.05
N ASN A 4 -0.48 0.42 -21.70
CA ASN A 4 0.32 -0.01 -20.57
C ASN A 4 -0.35 0.32 -19.23
N ARG A 5 -1.09 1.44 -19.15
CA ARG A 5 -1.87 1.81 -17.95
C ARG A 5 -3.06 0.87 -17.74
N ILE A 6 -3.75 0.52 -18.83
CA ILE A 6 -4.88 -0.42 -18.81
C ILE A 6 -4.41 -1.80 -18.33
N ASN A 7 -3.28 -2.29 -18.85
CA ASN A 7 -2.70 -3.58 -18.43
C ASN A 7 -2.32 -3.58 -16.93
N LEU A 8 -1.82 -2.46 -16.40
CA LEU A 8 -1.50 -2.34 -14.97
C LEU A 8 -2.74 -2.42 -14.08
N VAL A 9 -3.84 -1.75 -14.47
CA VAL A 9 -5.11 -1.82 -13.73
C VAL A 9 -5.67 -3.24 -13.74
N ILE A 10 -5.67 -3.90 -14.90
CA ILE A 10 -6.13 -5.29 -15.04
C ILE A 10 -5.31 -6.23 -14.15
N LYS A 11 -3.98 -6.11 -14.17
CA LYS A 11 -3.10 -6.91 -13.30
C LYS A 11 -3.39 -6.67 -11.83
N SER A 12 -3.61 -5.42 -11.42
CA SER A 12 -3.93 -5.12 -10.02
C SER A 12 -5.28 -5.71 -9.59
N LEU A 13 -6.24 -5.77 -10.51
CA LEU A 13 -7.57 -6.32 -10.25
C LEU A 13 -7.50 -7.85 -10.07
N LEU A 14 -6.71 -8.53 -10.93
CA LEU A 14 -6.40 -9.96 -10.77
C LEU A 14 -5.71 -10.25 -9.44
N TRP A 15 -4.70 -9.46 -9.07
CA TRP A 15 -4.03 -9.61 -7.77
C TRP A 15 -4.99 -9.33 -6.60
N GLY A 16 -5.96 -8.41 -6.75
CA GLY A 16 -6.97 -8.15 -5.73
C GLY A 16 -7.87 -9.36 -5.45
N ILE A 17 -8.20 -10.13 -6.49
CA ILE A 17 -8.95 -11.40 -6.34
C ILE A 17 -8.13 -12.44 -5.58
N VAL A 18 -6.82 -12.52 -5.82
CA VAL A 18 -5.92 -13.41 -5.06
C VAL A 18 -5.91 -13.03 -3.58
N TRP A 19 -5.83 -11.73 -3.26
CA TRP A 19 -5.89 -11.23 -1.88
C TRP A 19 -7.22 -11.53 -1.20
N LEU A 20 -8.33 -11.43 -1.93
CA LEU A 20 -9.64 -11.85 -1.42
C LEU A 20 -9.65 -13.34 -1.06
N GLY A 21 -9.10 -14.20 -1.92
CA GLY A 21 -8.99 -15.63 -1.61
C GLY A 21 -8.16 -15.90 -0.35
N PHE A 22 -7.09 -15.12 -0.14
CA PHE A 22 -6.28 -15.19 1.07
C PHE A 22 -7.04 -14.74 2.32
N ALA A 23 -7.77 -13.63 2.25
CA ALA A 23 -8.62 -13.15 3.35
C ALA A 23 -9.73 -14.16 3.68
N ALA A 24 -10.37 -14.75 2.68
CA ALA A 24 -11.38 -15.78 2.90
C ALA A 24 -10.82 -17.03 3.60
N LEU A 25 -9.59 -17.45 3.27
CA LEU A 25 -8.91 -18.55 3.96
C LEU A 25 -8.63 -18.22 5.42
N ILE A 26 -8.12 -17.03 5.70
CA ILE A 26 -7.83 -16.58 7.07
C ILE A 26 -9.13 -16.47 7.88
N GLY A 27 -10.17 -15.82 7.33
CA GLY A 27 -11.48 -15.76 7.94
C GLY A 27 -12.09 -17.14 8.23
N PHE A 28 -11.88 -18.12 7.35
CA PHE A 28 -12.33 -19.50 7.57
C PHE A 28 -11.59 -20.17 8.73
N ILE A 29 -10.28 -19.95 8.84
CA ILE A 29 -9.49 -20.44 9.96
C ILE A 29 -9.97 -19.79 11.27
N ILE A 30 -10.18 -18.47 11.28
CA ILE A 30 -10.64 -17.73 12.46
C ILE A 30 -12.00 -18.27 12.93
N THR A 31 -12.98 -18.39 12.03
CA THR A 31 -14.31 -18.91 12.37
C THR A 31 -14.32 -20.38 12.83
N LYS A 32 -13.30 -21.17 12.47
CA LYS A 32 -13.11 -22.53 12.98
C LYS A 32 -12.42 -22.59 14.34
N VAL A 33 -11.45 -21.70 14.58
CA VAL A 33 -10.63 -21.68 15.80
C VAL A 33 -11.32 -20.93 16.94
N THR A 34 -12.14 -19.94 16.62
CA THR A 34 -12.94 -19.17 17.60
C THR A 34 -14.40 -19.52 17.43
N SER A 35 -15.19 -19.55 18.52
CA SER A 35 -16.65 -19.79 18.46
C SER A 35 -17.45 -18.67 17.76
N TYR A 36 -16.79 -17.78 16.99
CA TYR A 36 -17.44 -16.80 16.15
C TYR A 36 -18.13 -17.52 14.99
N LYS A 37 -19.45 -17.67 15.09
CA LYS A 37 -20.28 -18.34 14.08
C LYS A 37 -20.48 -17.53 12.80
N ASN A 38 -20.31 -16.20 12.87
CA ASN A 38 -20.65 -15.31 11.77
C ASN A 38 -19.41 -15.01 10.93
N PHE A 39 -19.24 -15.76 9.84
CA PHE A 39 -18.15 -15.59 8.88
C PHE A 39 -18.15 -14.21 8.23
N GLU A 40 -19.34 -13.68 7.95
CA GLU A 40 -19.57 -12.31 7.48
C GLU A 40 -18.80 -11.28 8.31
N ASN A 41 -19.05 -11.23 9.62
CA ASN A 41 -18.45 -10.24 10.50
C ASN A 41 -16.92 -10.32 10.53
N VAL A 42 -16.36 -11.54 10.46
CA VAL A 42 -14.91 -11.78 10.44
C VAL A 42 -14.31 -11.30 9.11
N LEU A 43 -14.97 -11.62 8.00
CA LEU A 43 -14.50 -11.23 6.66
C LEU A 43 -14.57 -9.71 6.45
N PHE A 44 -15.57 -9.04 7.05
CA PHE A 44 -15.71 -7.60 7.02
C PHE A 44 -14.60 -6.90 7.80
N ILE A 45 -14.35 -7.29 9.05
CA ILE A 45 -13.31 -6.66 9.86
C ILE A 45 -11.92 -6.88 9.24
N GLU A 46 -11.67 -8.07 8.70
CA GLU A 46 -10.43 -8.39 8.00
C GLU A 46 -10.27 -7.56 6.72
N GLY A 47 -11.35 -7.40 5.96
CA GLY A 47 -11.38 -6.53 4.77
C GLY A 47 -11.02 -5.08 5.09
N VAL A 48 -11.60 -4.54 6.17
CA VAL A 48 -11.30 -3.19 6.64
C VAL A 48 -9.82 -3.05 7.04
N ILE A 49 -9.28 -4.03 7.77
CA ILE A 49 -7.85 -4.05 8.14
C ILE A 49 -6.95 -4.06 6.89
N LEU A 50 -7.29 -4.89 5.89
CA LEU A 50 -6.56 -4.96 4.62
C LEU A 50 -6.54 -3.61 3.88
N VAL A 51 -7.66 -2.88 3.86
CA VAL A 51 -7.71 -1.53 3.28
C VAL A 51 -6.76 -0.59 4.02
N PHE A 52 -6.76 -0.58 5.35
CA PHE A 52 -5.85 0.27 6.12
C PHE A 52 -4.37 -0.07 5.87
N VAL A 53 -4.02 -1.37 5.86
CA VAL A 53 -2.66 -1.82 5.53
C VAL A 53 -2.27 -1.35 4.13
N GLY A 54 -3.17 -1.46 3.15
CA GLY A 54 -2.95 -0.97 1.79
C GLY A 54 -2.71 0.53 1.72
N ILE A 55 -3.47 1.34 2.46
CA ILE A 55 -3.31 2.79 2.56
C ILE A 55 -1.94 3.14 3.18
N PHE A 56 -1.61 2.54 4.33
CA PHE A 56 -0.34 2.81 5.00
C PHE A 56 0.87 2.38 4.17
N ALA A 57 0.78 1.24 3.47
CA ALA A 57 1.82 0.79 2.56
C ALA A 57 1.98 1.70 1.33
N SER A 58 0.96 2.49 0.99
CA SER A 58 1.01 3.48 -0.10
C SER A 58 1.71 4.79 0.31
N ILE A 59 1.94 5.03 1.60
CA ILE A 59 2.66 6.21 2.08
C ILE A 59 4.16 5.96 1.87
N SER A 60 4.70 6.44 0.75
CA SER A 60 6.14 6.42 0.50
C SER A 60 6.79 7.71 1.00
N GLY A 61 7.90 7.59 1.75
CA GLY A 61 8.58 8.72 2.38
C GLY A 61 8.99 9.81 1.39
N ASP A 62 8.62 11.05 1.71
CA ASP A 62 9.00 12.24 0.95
C ASP A 62 10.26 12.88 1.56
N PRO A 63 11.38 13.04 0.81
CA PRO A 63 12.57 13.74 1.28
C PRO A 63 12.32 15.23 1.62
N MET A 64 11.15 15.78 1.29
CA MET A 64 10.77 17.15 1.64
C MET A 64 10.85 17.44 3.15
N ALA A 65 10.65 16.45 4.01
CA ALA A 65 10.87 16.62 5.45
C ALA A 65 12.36 16.81 5.81
N LEU A 66 13.27 16.19 5.06
CA LEU A 66 14.72 16.35 5.24
C LEU A 66 15.22 17.70 4.70
N SER A 67 14.61 18.21 3.62
CA SER A 67 14.96 19.54 3.08
C SER A 67 14.57 20.68 4.02
N MET A 68 13.51 20.50 4.81
CA MET A 68 13.11 21.46 5.85
C MET A 68 14.08 21.49 7.03
N GLN A 69 14.85 20.42 7.31
CA GLN A 69 15.86 20.43 8.37
C GLN A 69 17.07 21.34 8.04
N GLY A 70 17.34 21.57 6.76
CA GLY A 70 18.37 22.51 6.30
C GLY A 70 17.88 23.96 6.22
N ALA A 71 16.57 24.20 6.22
CA ALA A 71 15.95 25.52 6.10
C ALA A 71 15.98 26.27 7.45
N GLY A 72 17.13 26.84 7.79
CA GLY A 72 17.31 27.61 9.02
C GLY A 72 18.74 27.58 9.58
N GLN A 73 19.62 26.75 9.02
CA GLN A 73 21.03 26.71 9.42
C GLN A 73 21.83 27.81 8.71
N ASN A 74 22.51 28.64 9.50
CA ASN A 74 23.26 29.82 9.04
C ASN A 74 24.65 29.49 8.46
N SER A 75 24.98 28.21 8.38
CA SER A 75 26.30 27.69 7.98
C SER A 75 26.20 27.02 6.61
N GLY A 76 26.74 27.68 5.58
CA GLY A 76 26.64 27.25 4.19
C GLY A 76 27.13 25.81 3.92
N GLN A 77 28.09 25.30 4.70
CA GLN A 77 28.58 23.92 4.58
C GLN A 77 27.52 22.88 4.99
N TYR A 78 26.73 23.14 6.04
CA TYR A 78 25.65 22.23 6.45
C TYR A 78 24.47 22.26 5.48
N ALA A 79 24.13 23.45 4.98
CA ALA A 79 23.14 23.59 3.92
C ALA A 79 23.57 22.87 2.63
N THR A 80 24.84 22.97 2.21
CA THR A 80 25.36 22.24 1.05
C THR A 80 25.38 20.73 1.25
N ASN A 81 25.77 20.25 2.44
CA ASN A 81 25.77 18.80 2.74
C ASN A 81 24.34 18.23 2.78
N ALA A 82 23.40 18.92 3.41
CA ALA A 82 21.99 18.53 3.39
C ALA A 82 21.45 18.51 1.94
N ASN A 83 21.79 19.50 1.12
CA ASN A 83 21.35 19.55 -0.28
C ASN A 83 21.95 18.43 -1.14
N LEU A 84 23.21 18.07 -0.90
CA LEU A 84 23.86 16.92 -1.54
C LEU A 84 23.22 15.59 -1.10
N GLU A 85 22.87 15.46 0.17
CA GLU A 85 22.18 14.28 0.71
C GLU A 85 20.76 14.15 0.13
N ILE A 86 20.01 15.26 0.04
CA ILE A 86 18.69 15.31 -0.61
C ILE A 86 18.82 14.96 -2.09
N THR A 87 19.77 15.54 -2.81
CA THR A 87 20.00 15.24 -4.24
C THR A 87 20.39 13.78 -4.45
N LYS A 88 21.19 13.20 -3.53
CA LYS A 88 21.55 11.78 -3.56
C LYS A 88 20.34 10.89 -3.30
N MET A 89 19.51 11.21 -2.30
CA MET A 89 18.27 10.50 -2.02
C MET A 89 17.25 10.62 -3.16
N GLU A 90 17.11 11.78 -3.80
CA GLU A 90 16.26 11.97 -4.97
C GLU A 90 16.75 11.17 -6.18
N ARG A 91 18.07 11.14 -6.43
CA ARG A 91 18.67 10.28 -7.46
C ARG A 91 18.47 8.80 -7.16
N GLU A 92 18.61 8.36 -5.91
CA GLU A 92 18.36 6.98 -5.50
C GLU A 92 16.87 6.61 -5.54
N LYS A 93 15.96 7.55 -5.24
CA LYS A 93 14.51 7.40 -5.38
C LYS A 93 14.09 7.35 -6.86
N SER A 94 14.75 8.10 -7.73
CA SER A 94 14.55 8.10 -9.19
C SER A 94 15.10 6.83 -9.87
N ASN A 95 16.25 6.31 -9.44
CA ASN A 95 16.85 5.09 -9.98
C ASN A 95 16.21 3.80 -9.45
N ARG A 96 15.47 3.89 -8.34
CA ARG A 96 14.67 2.78 -7.85
C ARG A 96 13.53 2.55 -8.86
N LYS A 97 13.65 1.50 -9.69
CA LYS A 97 12.54 0.85 -10.43
C LYS A 97 11.39 0.34 -9.50
N LEU A 98 11.41 0.73 -8.24
CA LEU A 98 10.36 0.60 -7.23
C LEU A 98 9.42 1.79 -7.36
N ASN A 99 8.34 1.61 -8.09
CA ASN A 99 7.06 2.19 -7.65
C ASN A 99 5.86 1.64 -8.39
N ILE A 100 6.02 1.11 -9.61
CA ILE A 100 4.86 0.54 -10.32
C ILE A 100 4.46 -0.80 -9.68
N SER A 101 5.39 -1.71 -9.42
CA SER A 101 5.05 -2.99 -8.79
C SER A 101 4.54 -2.82 -7.36
N LEU A 102 5.12 -1.87 -6.61
CA LEU A 102 4.69 -1.58 -5.24
C LEU A 102 3.33 -0.87 -5.22
N ALA A 103 3.11 0.13 -6.09
CA ALA A 103 1.81 0.78 -6.23
C ALA A 103 0.73 -0.17 -6.75
N VAL A 104 1.06 -1.09 -7.67
CA VAL A 104 0.15 -2.15 -8.11
C VAL A 104 -0.17 -3.10 -6.96
N SER A 105 0.81 -3.43 -6.12
CA SER A 105 0.61 -4.27 -4.95
C SER A 105 -0.24 -3.59 -3.88
N THR A 106 -0.02 -2.32 -3.58
CA THR A 106 -0.80 -1.56 -2.59
C THR A 106 -2.22 -1.30 -3.08
N PHE A 107 -2.39 -0.96 -4.36
CA PHE A 107 -3.70 -0.80 -4.97
C PHE A 107 -4.46 -2.13 -5.01
N SER A 108 -3.77 -3.24 -5.28
CA SER A 108 -4.33 -4.58 -5.22
C SER A 108 -4.79 -4.97 -3.81
N LEU A 109 -4.02 -4.62 -2.76
CA LEU A 109 -4.41 -4.83 -1.36
C LEU A 109 -5.70 -4.09 -1.01
N ILE A 110 -5.81 -2.82 -1.43
CA ILE A 110 -7.01 -2.01 -1.21
C ILE A 110 -8.23 -2.62 -1.93
N LEU A 111 -8.06 -3.03 -3.19
CA LEU A 111 -9.12 -3.70 -3.96
C LEU A 111 -9.55 -5.02 -3.31
N GLY A 112 -8.59 -5.83 -2.85
CA GLY A 112 -8.87 -7.09 -2.14
C GLY A 112 -9.68 -6.87 -0.85
N GLY A 113 -9.30 -5.87 -0.05
CA GLY A 113 -10.03 -5.50 1.17
C GLY A 113 -11.43 -4.97 0.88
N LEU A 114 -11.60 -4.14 -0.17
CA LEU A 114 -12.91 -3.67 -0.61
C LEU A 114 -13.80 -4.81 -1.09
N PHE A 115 -13.26 -5.77 -1.85
CA PHE A 115 -14.04 -6.92 -2.28
C PHE A 115 -14.45 -7.83 -1.11
N SER A 116 -13.58 -8.07 -0.12
CA SER A 116 -13.96 -8.90 1.04
C SER A 116 -15.01 -8.21 1.91
N ALA A 117 -14.87 -6.90 2.15
CA ALA A 117 -15.87 -6.12 2.87
C ALA A 117 -17.20 -6.04 2.09
N GLY A 118 -17.14 -5.87 0.77
CA GLY A 118 -18.32 -5.80 -0.10
C GLY A 118 -19.09 -7.12 -0.20
N ILE A 119 -18.38 -8.25 -0.33
CA ILE A 119 -18.99 -9.59 -0.36
C ILE A 119 -19.75 -9.89 0.94
N THR A 120 -19.31 -9.34 2.06
CA THR A 120 -20.00 -9.52 3.34
C THR A 120 -21.44 -8.99 3.33
N PHE A 121 -21.77 -8.00 2.50
CA PHE A 121 -23.16 -7.51 2.40
C PHE A 121 -24.06 -8.38 1.52
N ILE A 122 -23.48 -9.35 0.80
CA ILE A 122 -24.18 -10.23 -0.14
C ILE A 122 -24.41 -11.63 0.49
N ILE A 123 -23.44 -12.10 1.28
CA ILE A 123 -23.52 -13.33 2.07
C ILE A 123 -24.42 -13.08 3.28
#